data_AF-A0A2J6IWR9-F1
#
_entry.id   AF-A0A2J6IWR9-F1
#
_cell.length_a   1.000
_cell.length_b   1.000
_cell.length_c   1.000
_cell.angle_alpha   90.00
_cell.angle_beta   90.00
_cell.angle_gamma   90.00
#
_symmetry.space_group_name_H-M   'P 1'
#
loop_
_entity.id
_entity.type
_entity.pdbx_description
1 polymer ?
#
loop_
_entity_poly.entity_id
_entity_poly.type
_entity_poly.pdbx_seq_one_letter_code
_entity_poly.pdbx_strand_id
1 'polypeptide(L)'
;MPEPIFKLFNSDQIRFFSPEEMQEFPVDGILNFFESSFGQTLWRLLNEKKLPTDRTKRLAEINKYPTPLPSVEVLTTLANLRPQKGQIQPAAVDQELEVWLGPLPEVKATSAKKTAPKEKKTSDTVDELTDWIKKEEIPLFPDDFLFNIPEADQTTYSFAGQLKIIDTFFNQVVLTDQNQNEISVEGTSQAEALVLLSSYRSGKVSLPQDEAETIVILERYLEQLRTLQKRLLQHATTTWPDKKAAPLVRTVWNKFPVPDYDQLFRR
;
A
#
# COMPACT_ATOMS: atom_id res chain seq x y z
N MET A 1 12.90 5.39 1.51
CA MET A 1 13.55 4.63 0.41
C MET A 1 14.44 5.61 -0.37
N PRO A 2 15.64 5.21 -0.82
CA PRO A 2 16.48 6.07 -1.66
C PRO A 2 15.75 6.48 -2.95
N GLU A 3 15.83 7.76 -3.32
CA GLU A 3 15.26 8.37 -4.53
C GLU A 3 15.44 7.54 -5.84
N PRO A 4 16.59 6.90 -6.11
CA PRO A 4 16.77 6.05 -7.29
C PRO A 4 15.92 4.77 -7.27
N ILE A 5 15.65 4.17 -6.11
CA ILE A 5 14.77 2.99 -6.04
C ILE A 5 13.32 3.40 -6.31
N PHE A 6 12.93 4.59 -5.88
CA PHE A 6 11.60 5.14 -6.13
C PHE A 6 11.33 5.40 -7.63
N LYS A 7 12.37 5.76 -8.40
CA LYS A 7 12.25 5.86 -9.87
C LYS A 7 11.96 4.52 -10.55
N LEU A 8 12.50 3.41 -10.02
CA LEU A 8 12.28 2.06 -10.54
C LEU A 8 10.85 1.54 -10.29
N PHE A 9 10.20 2.00 -9.22
CA PHE A 9 8.77 1.74 -8.98
C PHE A 9 7.88 2.60 -9.90
N ASN A 10 8.23 3.86 -10.12
CA ASN A 10 7.48 4.75 -11.02
C ASN A 10 7.60 4.37 -12.51
N SER A 11 8.67 3.67 -12.90
CA SER A 11 8.87 3.18 -14.27
C SER A 11 8.24 1.80 -14.53
N ASP A 12 7.50 1.24 -13.56
CA ASP A 12 6.92 -0.11 -13.62
C ASP A 12 7.93 -1.25 -13.81
N GLN A 13 9.23 -0.97 -13.66
CA GLN A 13 10.30 -1.96 -13.79
C GLN A 13 10.37 -2.89 -12.57
N ILE A 14 9.84 -2.45 -11.43
CA ILE A 14 9.68 -3.25 -10.21
C ILE A 14 8.25 -3.07 -9.71
N ARG A 15 7.55 -4.19 -9.54
CA ARG A 15 6.15 -4.22 -9.05
C ARG A 15 6.00 -5.18 -7.89
N PHE A 16 5.02 -4.92 -7.03
CA PHE A 16 4.69 -5.84 -5.95
C PHE A 16 3.83 -6.97 -6.50
N PHE A 17 4.25 -8.20 -6.19
CA PHE A 17 3.49 -9.39 -6.53
C PHE A 17 3.05 -10.11 -5.25
N SER A 18 1.82 -10.61 -5.28
CA SER A 18 1.27 -11.44 -4.23
C SER A 18 1.90 -12.85 -4.26
N PRO A 19 1.87 -13.59 -3.13
CA PRO A 19 2.33 -14.97 -3.08
C PRO A 19 1.68 -15.92 -4.08
N GLU A 20 0.46 -15.62 -4.54
CA GLU A 20 -0.26 -16.40 -5.53
C GLU A 20 0.30 -16.15 -6.94
N GLU A 21 0.52 -14.89 -7.31
CA GLU A 21 1.13 -14.49 -8.59
C GLU A 21 2.59 -14.96 -8.73
N MET A 22 3.33 -15.01 -7.62
CA MET A 22 4.73 -15.49 -7.63
C MET A 22 4.88 -16.98 -7.95
N GLN A 23 3.80 -17.78 -7.90
CA GLN A 23 3.87 -19.23 -8.20
C GLN A 23 4.16 -19.51 -9.68
N GLU A 24 3.84 -18.58 -10.57
CA GLU A 24 4.05 -18.69 -12.01
C GLU A 24 5.46 -18.25 -12.43
N PHE A 25 6.24 -17.68 -11.52
CA PHE A 25 7.55 -17.13 -11.80
C PHE A 25 8.68 -18.16 -11.63
N PRO A 26 9.79 -18.01 -12.38
CA PRO A 26 10.92 -18.92 -12.25
C PRO A 26 11.57 -18.77 -10.87
N VAL A 27 11.44 -19.81 -10.04
CA VAL A 27 11.92 -19.87 -8.66
C VAL A 27 13.40 -19.51 -8.54
N ASP A 28 14.24 -20.02 -9.44
CA ASP A 28 15.67 -19.71 -9.46
C ASP A 28 15.94 -18.25 -9.78
N GLY A 29 15.12 -17.62 -10.62
CA GLY A 29 15.20 -16.19 -10.92
C GLY A 29 14.91 -15.33 -9.70
N ILE A 30 13.86 -15.67 -8.93
CA ILE A 30 13.52 -15.00 -7.67
C ILE A 30 14.65 -15.15 -6.66
N LEU A 31 15.17 -16.37 -6.49
CA LEU A 31 16.25 -16.63 -5.53
C LEU A 31 17.54 -15.90 -5.90
N ASN A 32 17.89 -15.87 -7.18
CA ASN A 32 19.08 -15.18 -7.68
C ASN A 32 18.92 -13.66 -7.53
N PHE A 33 17.74 -13.10 -7.81
CA PHE A 33 17.44 -11.69 -7.53
C PHE A 33 17.69 -11.35 -6.06
N PHE A 34 17.22 -12.15 -5.12
CA PHE A 34 17.46 -11.92 -3.70
C PHE A 34 18.86 -12.30 -3.20
N GLU A 35 19.70 -12.90 -4.04
CA GLU A 35 21.13 -13.03 -3.80
C GLU A 35 21.90 -11.77 -4.20
N SER A 36 21.33 -10.97 -5.11
CA SER A 36 21.91 -9.71 -5.57
C SER A 36 21.97 -8.67 -4.44
N SER A 37 22.93 -7.76 -4.52
CA SER A 37 23.08 -6.68 -3.53
C SER A 37 21.83 -5.79 -3.54
N PHE A 38 21.25 -5.59 -4.72
CA PHE A 38 20.03 -4.83 -4.91
C PHE A 38 18.81 -5.53 -4.29
N GLY A 39 18.58 -6.81 -4.60
CA GLY A 39 17.45 -7.58 -4.05
C GLY A 39 17.54 -7.74 -2.52
N GLN A 40 18.74 -7.97 -1.98
CA GLN A 40 18.96 -7.97 -0.53
C GLN A 40 18.70 -6.61 0.12
N THR A 41 19.06 -5.52 -0.56
CA THR A 41 18.82 -4.15 -0.08
C THR A 41 17.34 -3.84 -0.08
N LEU A 42 16.65 -4.17 -1.17
CA LEU A 42 15.21 -3.99 -1.33
C LEU A 42 14.42 -4.84 -0.33
N TRP A 43 14.82 -6.09 -0.11
CA TRP A 43 14.26 -6.91 0.97
C TRP A 43 14.49 -6.31 2.35
N ARG A 44 15.70 -5.84 2.64
CA ARG A 44 16.03 -5.23 3.95
C ARG A 44 15.26 -3.93 4.18
N LEU A 45 15.01 -3.17 3.12
CA LEU A 45 14.21 -1.94 3.17
C LEU A 45 12.74 -2.22 3.51
N LEU A 46 12.23 -3.41 3.21
CA LEU A 46 10.79 -3.73 3.36
C LEU A 46 10.49 -4.63 4.56
N ASN A 47 11.33 -5.63 4.84
CA ASN A 47 11.01 -6.68 5.80
C ASN A 47 11.94 -6.73 7.02
N GLU A 48 12.97 -5.87 7.09
CA GLU A 48 13.89 -5.63 8.23
C GLU A 48 14.68 -6.84 8.75
N LYS A 49 14.37 -8.04 8.26
CA LYS A 49 15.10 -9.27 8.49
C LYS A 49 16.02 -9.51 7.31
N LYS A 50 17.24 -9.96 7.61
CA LYS A 50 18.09 -10.54 6.56
C LYS A 50 17.43 -11.84 6.09
N LEU A 51 17.41 -12.03 4.78
CA LEU A 51 16.96 -13.29 4.21
C LEU A 51 17.87 -14.43 4.72
N PRO A 52 17.30 -15.61 5.02
CA PRO A 52 18.08 -16.80 5.32
C PRO A 52 19.11 -17.08 4.22
N THR A 53 20.29 -17.56 4.60
CA THR A 53 21.34 -17.96 3.66
C THR A 53 20.96 -19.24 2.90
N ASP A 54 20.11 -20.07 3.50
CA ASP A 54 19.55 -21.29 2.92
C ASP A 54 18.46 -20.95 1.88
N ARG A 55 18.62 -21.43 0.63
CA ARG A 55 17.70 -21.18 -0.49
C ARG A 55 16.26 -21.63 -0.20
N THR A 56 16.08 -22.76 0.47
CA THR A 56 14.73 -23.31 0.75
C THR A 56 14.00 -22.46 1.78
N LYS A 57 14.69 -22.07 2.86
CA LYS A 57 14.14 -21.20 3.90
C LYS A 57 13.93 -19.78 3.40
N ARG A 58 14.76 -19.32 2.47
CA ARG A 58 14.62 -18.02 1.81
C ARG A 58 13.35 -17.95 0.99
N LEU A 59 13.10 -18.95 0.14
CA LEU A 59 11.88 -19.01 -0.66
C LEU A 59 10.62 -19.05 0.21
N ALA A 60 10.65 -19.85 1.28
CA ALA A 60 9.55 -19.92 2.25
C ALA A 60 9.30 -18.58 2.98
N GLU A 61 10.33 -17.77 3.19
CA GLU A 61 10.18 -16.45 3.80
C GLU A 61 9.69 -15.40 2.79
N ILE A 62 10.14 -15.47 1.53
CA ILE A 62 9.67 -14.62 0.43
C ILE A 62 8.17 -14.85 0.18
N ASN A 63 7.74 -16.11 0.14
CA ASN A 63 6.34 -16.47 -0.14
C ASN A 63 5.34 -16.09 0.98
N LYS A 64 5.80 -15.56 2.12
CA LYS A 64 4.92 -15.06 3.19
C LYS A 64 4.45 -13.62 2.97
N TYR A 65 5.14 -12.86 2.11
CA TYR A 65 4.96 -11.42 1.99
C TYR A 65 4.80 -11.01 0.54
N PRO A 66 3.93 -10.04 0.23
CA PRO A 66 3.95 -9.36 -1.05
C PRO A 66 5.32 -8.72 -1.25
N THR A 67 5.98 -9.08 -2.35
CA THR A 67 7.40 -8.77 -2.53
C THR A 67 7.62 -8.04 -3.85
N PRO A 68 8.41 -6.95 -3.88
CA PRO A 68 8.71 -6.31 -5.14
C PRO A 68 9.70 -7.16 -5.92
N LEU A 69 9.30 -7.50 -7.15
CA LEU A 69 10.13 -8.23 -8.08
C LEU A 69 10.22 -7.45 -9.40
N PRO A 70 11.31 -7.64 -10.15
CA PRO A 70 11.38 -7.20 -11.54
C PRO A 70 10.43 -8.04 -12.42
N SER A 71 10.27 -7.65 -13.68
CA SER A 71 9.40 -8.37 -14.64
C SER A 71 9.83 -9.82 -14.84
N VAL A 72 8.89 -10.65 -15.30
CA VAL A 72 9.10 -12.09 -15.56
C VAL A 72 10.25 -12.34 -16.55
N GLU A 73 10.43 -11.45 -17.53
CA GLU A 73 11.53 -11.52 -18.51
C GLU A 73 12.91 -11.40 -17.85
N VAL A 74 13.04 -10.46 -16.89
CA VAL A 74 14.26 -10.27 -16.10
C VAL A 74 14.48 -11.48 -15.20
N LEU A 75 13.45 -11.95 -14.49
CA LEU A 75 13.55 -13.13 -13.62
C LEU A 75 13.94 -14.40 -14.41
N THR A 76 13.43 -14.58 -15.63
CA THR A 76 13.79 -15.70 -16.52
C THR A 76 15.26 -15.61 -16.93
N THR A 77 15.76 -14.41 -17.23
CA THR A 77 17.16 -14.18 -17.55
C THR A 77 18.07 -14.48 -16.37
N LEU A 78 17.69 -14.03 -15.17
CA LEU A 78 18.40 -14.32 -13.92
C LEU A 78 18.41 -15.81 -13.58
N ALA A 79 17.33 -16.54 -13.90
CA ALA A 79 17.25 -17.99 -13.71
C ALA A 79 18.24 -18.75 -14.62
N ASN A 80 18.56 -18.20 -15.79
CA ASN A 80 19.45 -18.82 -16.78
C ASN A 80 20.95 -18.52 -16.53
N LEU A 81 21.29 -17.73 -15.51
CA LEU A 81 22.68 -17.44 -15.16
C LEU A 81 23.38 -18.71 -14.67
N ARG A 82 24.34 -19.20 -15.45
CA ARG A 82 25.10 -20.42 -15.11
C ARG A 82 26.09 -20.15 -13.97
N PRO A 83 26.14 -21.00 -12.94
CA PRO A 83 27.13 -20.86 -11.88
C PRO A 83 28.54 -21.15 -12.41
N GLN A 84 29.43 -20.16 -12.40
CA GLN A 84 30.86 -20.43 -12.53
C GLN A 84 31.35 -21.01 -11.20
N LYS A 85 31.80 -22.28 -11.22
CA LYS A 85 32.27 -23.03 -10.02
C LYS A 85 31.19 -23.26 -8.94
N GLY A 86 29.95 -23.54 -9.36
CA GLY A 86 28.91 -24.05 -8.45
C GLY A 86 28.24 -23.01 -7.53
N GLN A 87 28.63 -21.73 -7.62
CA GLN A 87 27.95 -20.62 -6.94
C GLN A 87 27.82 -19.43 -7.91
N ILE A 88 26.63 -18.84 -7.96
CA ILE A 88 26.41 -17.59 -8.71
C ILE A 88 26.97 -16.46 -7.85
N GLN A 89 27.89 -15.66 -8.42
CA GLN A 89 28.42 -14.52 -7.70
C GLN A 89 27.38 -13.38 -7.69
N PRO A 90 27.08 -12.78 -6.53
CA PRO A 90 26.15 -11.66 -6.44
C PRO A 90 26.47 -10.51 -7.40
N ALA A 91 27.76 -10.26 -7.64
CA ALA A 91 28.22 -9.23 -8.57
C ALA A 91 27.83 -9.50 -10.04
N ALA A 92 27.75 -10.77 -10.45
CA ALA A 92 27.31 -11.12 -11.80
C ALA A 92 25.79 -10.93 -11.97
N VAL A 93 25.02 -11.13 -10.90
CA VAL A 93 23.57 -10.85 -10.87
C VAL A 93 23.32 -9.35 -10.87
N ASP A 94 24.09 -8.58 -10.10
CA ASP A 94 23.98 -7.12 -10.05
C ASP A 94 24.31 -6.48 -11.42
N GLN A 95 25.32 -7.00 -12.15
CA GLN A 95 25.64 -6.53 -13.51
C GLN A 95 24.50 -6.77 -14.51
N GLU A 96 23.88 -7.94 -14.48
CA GLU A 96 22.73 -8.23 -15.35
C GLU A 96 21.53 -7.35 -14.97
N LEU A 97 21.29 -7.16 -13.68
CA LEU A 97 20.26 -6.24 -13.21
C LEU A 97 20.51 -4.80 -13.66
N GLU A 98 21.77 -4.33 -13.71
CA GLU A 98 22.11 -2.99 -14.23
C GLU A 98 21.84 -2.85 -15.73
N VAL A 99 22.04 -3.91 -16.52
CA VAL A 99 21.73 -3.92 -17.95
C VAL A 99 20.23 -3.76 -18.21
N TRP A 100 19.40 -4.39 -17.38
CA TRP A 100 17.94 -4.41 -17.57
C TRP A 100 17.19 -3.27 -16.85
N LEU A 101 17.64 -2.89 -15.65
CA LEU A 101 17.00 -1.88 -14.81
C LEU A 101 17.68 -0.51 -14.87
N GLY A 102 18.83 -0.42 -15.55
CA GLY A 102 19.67 0.78 -15.55
C GLY A 102 20.55 0.88 -14.29
N PRO A 103 21.25 2.01 -14.08
CA PRO A 103 22.23 2.13 -13.00
C PRO A 103 21.59 1.90 -11.63
N LEU A 104 21.99 0.81 -10.98
CA LEU A 104 21.48 0.43 -9.68
C LEU A 104 22.07 1.36 -8.61
N PRO A 105 21.29 1.74 -7.59
CA PRO A 105 21.81 2.61 -6.55
C PRO A 105 22.85 1.90 -5.69
N GLU A 106 24.09 2.39 -5.72
CA GLU A 106 25.14 1.99 -4.79
C GLU A 106 24.77 2.42 -3.36
N VAL A 107 24.25 1.48 -2.56
CA VAL A 107 24.09 1.72 -1.12
C VAL A 107 25.35 1.23 -0.42
N LYS A 108 26.31 2.14 -0.19
CA LYS A 108 27.46 1.87 0.68
C LYS A 108 26.95 1.38 2.03
N ALA A 109 27.29 0.15 2.38
CA ALA A 109 27.05 -0.40 3.71
C ALA A 109 27.85 0.43 4.73
N THR A 110 27.23 1.48 5.29
CA THR A 110 27.85 2.31 6.31
C THR A 110 27.91 1.53 7.61
N SER A 111 29.07 0.93 7.86
CA SER A 111 29.51 0.55 9.21
C SER A 111 29.79 1.82 10.02
N ALA A 112 28.75 2.55 10.40
CA ALA A 112 28.86 3.70 11.28
C ALA A 112 28.67 3.26 12.73
N LYS A 113 29.76 3.25 13.51
CA LYS A 113 29.69 3.35 14.98
C LYS A 113 28.95 4.65 15.32
N LYS A 114 27.64 4.59 15.55
CA LYS A 114 26.85 5.71 16.09
C LYS A 114 26.86 5.61 17.61
N THR A 115 27.52 6.55 18.26
CA THR A 115 27.25 6.97 19.64
C THR A 115 25.75 7.24 19.76
N ALA A 116 25.08 6.55 20.68
CA ALA A 116 23.63 6.55 20.81
C ALA A 116 23.10 7.95 21.17
N PRO A 117 22.23 8.56 20.34
CA PRO A 117 21.34 9.61 20.81
C PRO A 117 20.23 8.95 21.63
N LYS A 118 19.85 9.57 22.76
CA LYS A 118 18.70 9.15 23.58
C LYS A 118 17.52 8.80 22.69
N GLU A 119 17.10 7.53 22.71
CA GLU A 119 15.91 7.05 22.02
C GLU A 119 14.70 7.85 22.53
N LYS A 120 14.16 8.74 21.68
CA LYS A 120 12.79 9.24 21.86
C LYS A 120 11.88 8.01 21.82
N LYS A 121 11.09 7.83 22.87
CA LYS A 121 10.12 6.74 22.99
C LYS A 121 9.23 6.73 21.74
N THR A 122 8.86 5.54 21.28
CA THR A 122 8.01 5.33 20.11
C THR A 122 6.65 6.04 20.22
N SER A 123 6.14 6.27 21.44
CA SER A 123 4.92 7.06 21.72
C SER A 123 5.02 8.47 21.14
N ASP A 124 6.13 9.17 21.42
CA ASP A 124 6.28 10.59 21.08
C ASP A 124 6.34 10.79 19.57
N THR A 125 6.81 9.77 18.84
CA THR A 125 6.85 9.78 17.36
C THR A 125 5.48 9.57 16.73
N VAL A 126 4.64 8.73 17.33
CA VAL A 126 3.26 8.50 16.87
C VAL A 126 2.43 9.77 17.10
N ASP A 127 2.64 10.45 18.22
CA ASP A 127 1.93 11.70 18.55
C ASP A 127 2.35 12.84 17.62
N GLU A 128 3.66 13.02 17.37
CA GLU A 128 4.16 14.01 16.40
C GLU A 128 3.58 13.77 14.97
N LEU A 129 3.43 12.51 14.54
CA LEU A 129 2.82 12.19 13.25
C LEU A 129 1.30 12.41 13.24
N THR A 130 0.64 12.09 14.35
CA THR A 130 -0.81 12.30 14.52
C THR A 130 -1.13 13.79 14.43
N ASP A 131 -0.32 14.64 15.07
CA ASP A 131 -0.47 16.10 15.01
C ASP A 131 -0.17 16.66 13.61
N TRP A 132 0.75 16.04 12.88
CA TRP A 132 1.01 16.41 11.48
C TRP A 132 -0.22 16.13 10.60
N ILE A 133 -0.84 14.95 10.70
CA ILE A 133 -2.06 14.63 9.93
C ILE A 133 -3.21 15.56 10.28
N LYS A 134 -3.41 15.86 11.57
CA LYS A 134 -4.46 16.80 12.00
C LYS A 134 -4.31 18.18 11.35
N LYS A 135 -3.07 18.62 11.07
CA LYS A 135 -2.79 19.90 10.39
C LYS A 135 -3.03 19.85 8.89
N GLU A 136 -2.88 18.69 8.25
CA GLU A 136 -3.13 18.54 6.80
C GLU A 136 -4.62 18.46 6.46
N GLU A 137 -5.52 18.42 7.45
CA GLU A 137 -6.98 18.31 7.33
C GLU A 137 -7.44 17.10 6.50
N ILE A 138 -8.01 16.09 7.17
CA ILE A 138 -8.54 14.91 6.47
C ILE A 138 -9.89 15.28 5.85
N PRO A 139 -10.07 15.10 4.53
CA PRO A 139 -11.36 15.36 3.89
C PRO A 139 -12.43 14.43 4.45
N LEU A 140 -13.59 14.99 4.78
CA LEU A 140 -14.76 14.27 5.27
C LEU A 140 -15.66 13.88 4.10
N PHE A 141 -15.69 12.60 3.78
CA PHE A 141 -16.61 12.06 2.80
C PHE A 141 -17.95 11.66 3.44
N PRO A 142 -19.10 12.03 2.83
CA PRO A 142 -19.25 12.76 1.57
C PRO A 142 -19.33 14.29 1.75
N ASP A 143 -19.46 14.75 3.00
CA ASP A 143 -19.86 16.11 3.39
C ASP A 143 -19.06 17.23 2.70
N ASP A 144 -17.72 17.10 2.59
CA ASP A 144 -16.84 18.12 1.98
C ASP A 144 -16.99 18.22 0.44
N PHE A 145 -17.66 17.24 -0.18
CA PHE A 145 -17.79 17.13 -1.64
C PHE A 145 -19.20 17.46 -2.13
N LEU A 146 -20.17 17.63 -1.23
CA LEU A 146 -21.57 17.93 -1.57
C LEU A 146 -21.85 19.42 -1.80
N PHE A 147 -20.87 20.31 -1.68
CA PHE A 147 -21.07 21.76 -1.71
C PHE A 147 -21.83 22.29 -2.94
N ASN A 148 -21.67 21.63 -4.09
CA ASN A 148 -22.33 22.02 -5.35
C ASN A 148 -23.63 21.25 -5.63
N ILE A 149 -24.04 20.35 -4.74
CA ILE A 149 -25.17 19.43 -4.96
C ILE A 149 -26.31 19.87 -4.04
N PRO A 150 -27.44 20.35 -4.59
CA PRO A 150 -28.59 20.78 -3.78
C PRO A 150 -29.08 19.65 -2.86
N GLU A 151 -29.50 19.97 -1.64
CA GLU A 151 -30.04 18.96 -0.70
C GLU A 151 -31.24 18.18 -1.29
N ALA A 152 -32.01 18.80 -2.18
CA ALA A 152 -33.14 18.16 -2.88
C ALA A 152 -32.69 17.03 -3.82
N ASP A 153 -31.45 17.09 -4.31
CA ASP A 153 -30.83 16.13 -5.22
C ASP A 153 -29.94 15.14 -4.46
N GLN A 154 -30.11 15.03 -3.14
CA GLN A 154 -29.40 14.09 -2.29
C GLN A 154 -30.35 13.03 -1.71
N THR A 155 -29.85 11.83 -1.51
CA THR A 155 -30.51 10.74 -0.79
C THR A 155 -29.83 10.54 0.55
N THR A 156 -30.59 10.65 1.64
CA THR A 156 -30.09 10.40 3.00
C THR A 156 -30.26 8.94 3.40
N TYR A 157 -29.15 8.31 3.75
CA TYR A 157 -29.08 6.97 4.31
C TYR A 157 -28.77 7.03 5.80
N SER A 158 -29.28 6.07 6.57
CA SER A 158 -29.02 5.94 8.00
C SER A 158 -28.73 4.48 8.33
N PHE A 159 -27.57 4.21 8.93
CA PHE A 159 -27.15 2.84 9.23
C PHE A 159 -26.30 2.74 10.50
N ALA A 160 -26.29 1.56 11.10
CA ALA A 160 -25.46 1.24 12.26
C ALA A 160 -24.29 0.32 11.89
N GLY A 161 -23.07 0.80 12.15
CA GLY A 161 -21.83 0.04 11.91
C GLY A 161 -21.59 -0.27 10.44
N GLN A 162 -20.84 -1.36 10.20
CA GLN A 162 -20.42 -1.75 8.86
C GLN A 162 -21.57 -2.38 8.05
N LEU A 163 -21.75 -1.89 6.82
CA LEU A 163 -22.71 -2.38 5.85
C LEU A 163 -22.14 -3.56 5.06
N LYS A 164 -23.02 -4.48 4.67
CA LYS A 164 -22.70 -5.61 3.78
C LYS A 164 -23.76 -5.75 2.71
N ILE A 165 -23.33 -6.01 1.47
CA ILE A 165 -24.24 -6.37 0.38
C ILE A 165 -24.78 -7.77 0.67
N ILE A 166 -26.11 -7.91 0.70
CA ILE A 166 -26.80 -9.20 0.89
C ILE A 166 -27.52 -9.66 -0.36
N ASP A 167 -27.92 -8.74 -1.23
CA ASP A 167 -28.58 -9.06 -2.49
C ASP A 167 -28.31 -7.96 -3.53
N THR A 168 -28.34 -8.36 -4.80
CA THR A 168 -28.20 -7.46 -5.95
C THR A 168 -29.16 -7.91 -7.04
N PHE A 169 -30.11 -7.04 -7.40
CA PHE A 169 -31.10 -7.31 -8.43
C PHE A 169 -31.23 -6.11 -9.38
N PHE A 170 -30.80 -6.29 -10.63
CA PHE A 170 -30.67 -5.20 -11.62
C PHE A 170 -29.83 -4.03 -11.07
N ASN A 171 -30.43 -2.85 -10.96
CA ASN A 171 -29.79 -1.64 -10.43
C ASN A 171 -30.07 -1.43 -8.94
N GLN A 172 -30.72 -2.39 -8.28
CA GLN A 172 -31.09 -2.28 -6.88
C GLN A 172 -30.18 -3.20 -6.06
N VAL A 173 -29.47 -2.62 -5.09
CA VAL A 173 -28.59 -3.34 -4.18
C VAL A 173 -29.18 -3.28 -2.79
N VAL A 174 -29.29 -4.43 -2.13
CA VAL A 174 -29.75 -4.51 -0.74
C VAL A 174 -28.53 -4.65 0.16
N LEU A 175 -28.37 -3.68 1.06
CA LEU A 175 -27.37 -3.68 2.11
C LEU A 175 -28.01 -4.08 3.44
N THR A 176 -27.26 -4.75 4.30
CA THR A 176 -27.64 -4.97 5.69
C THR A 176 -26.66 -4.27 6.63
N ASP A 177 -27.19 -3.68 7.71
CA ASP A 177 -26.39 -3.11 8.79
C ASP A 177 -26.09 -4.14 9.90
N GLN A 178 -25.35 -3.73 10.94
CA GLN A 178 -25.02 -4.64 12.05
C GLN A 178 -26.24 -5.08 12.88
N ASN A 179 -27.33 -4.33 12.81
CA ASN A 179 -28.59 -4.62 13.47
C ASN A 179 -29.55 -5.41 12.58
N GLN A 180 -29.09 -5.89 11.41
CA GLN A 180 -29.89 -6.59 10.39
C GLN A 180 -30.98 -5.72 9.75
N ASN A 181 -30.87 -4.40 9.81
CA ASN A 181 -31.75 -3.52 9.05
C ASN A 181 -31.34 -3.55 7.58
N GLU A 182 -32.33 -3.70 6.70
CA GLU A 182 -32.12 -3.67 5.26
C GLU A 182 -32.21 -2.24 4.71
N ILE A 183 -31.29 -1.90 3.83
CA ILE A 183 -31.22 -0.62 3.14
C ILE A 183 -31.16 -0.92 1.66
N SER A 184 -32.19 -0.50 0.94
CA SER A 184 -32.22 -0.57 -0.51
C SER A 184 -31.53 0.65 -1.09
N VAL A 185 -30.59 0.41 -2.00
CA VAL A 185 -29.80 1.45 -2.68
C VAL A 185 -29.96 1.26 -4.19
N GLU A 186 -30.11 2.35 -4.91
CA GLU A 186 -30.14 2.35 -6.37
C GLU A 186 -28.76 2.68 -6.92
N GLY A 187 -28.22 1.85 -7.80
CA GLY A 187 -26.86 1.98 -8.32
C GLY A 187 -25.83 1.19 -7.51
N THR A 188 -25.00 0.43 -8.23
CA THR A 188 -23.91 -0.33 -7.63
C THR A 188 -22.86 0.58 -6.99
N SER A 189 -22.57 1.72 -7.60
CA SER A 189 -21.54 2.64 -7.13
C SER A 189 -21.98 3.37 -5.86
N GLN A 190 -23.27 3.67 -5.71
CA GLN A 190 -23.82 4.20 -4.45
C GLN A 190 -23.69 3.18 -3.33
N ALA A 191 -24.00 1.90 -3.61
CA ALA A 191 -23.87 0.83 -2.64
C ALA A 191 -22.41 0.64 -2.20
N GLU A 192 -21.46 0.65 -3.14
CA GLU A 192 -20.03 0.60 -2.84
C GLU A 192 -19.55 1.79 -2.01
N ALA A 193 -20.00 3.01 -2.34
CA ALA A 193 -19.69 4.20 -1.56
C ALA A 193 -20.18 4.09 -0.11
N LEU A 194 -21.40 3.58 0.09
CA LEU A 194 -21.97 3.34 1.42
C LEU A 194 -21.21 2.26 2.18
N VAL A 195 -20.84 1.16 1.53
CA VAL A 195 -20.03 0.10 2.13
C VAL A 195 -18.66 0.64 2.56
N LEU A 196 -17.99 1.41 1.70
CA LEU A 196 -16.73 2.06 2.04
C LEU A 196 -16.89 2.98 3.24
N LEU A 197 -17.92 3.84 3.22
CA LEU A 197 -18.18 4.80 4.29
C LEU A 197 -18.44 4.11 5.62
N SER A 198 -19.18 3.00 5.58
CA SER A 198 -19.51 2.20 6.76
C SER A 198 -18.32 1.54 7.45
N SER A 199 -17.14 1.51 6.79
CA SER A 199 -15.91 0.97 7.39
C SER A 199 -15.31 1.90 8.46
N TYR A 200 -15.62 3.19 8.43
CA TYR A 200 -15.03 4.19 9.34
C TYR A 200 -16.04 5.16 9.96
N ARG A 201 -17.31 5.17 9.52
CA ARG A 201 -18.38 6.02 10.06
C ARG A 201 -19.70 5.26 10.09
N SER A 202 -20.57 5.63 11.03
CA SER A 202 -21.96 5.17 11.12
C SER A 202 -22.90 6.36 11.32
N GLY A 203 -24.20 6.15 11.13
CA GLY A 203 -25.24 7.16 11.33
C GLY A 203 -25.80 7.68 10.02
N LYS A 204 -26.17 8.96 10.01
CA LYS A 204 -26.79 9.61 8.84
C LYS A 204 -25.72 10.15 7.89
N VAL A 205 -25.89 9.86 6.61
CA VAL A 205 -25.08 10.37 5.51
C VAL A 205 -25.96 10.66 4.31
N SER A 206 -25.61 11.68 3.53
CA SER A 206 -26.26 12.01 2.28
C SER A 206 -25.34 11.69 1.12
N LEU A 207 -25.84 11.06 0.07
CA LEU A 207 -25.15 10.92 -1.20
C LEU A 207 -25.95 11.59 -2.31
N PRO A 208 -25.32 11.98 -3.43
CA PRO A 208 -26.06 12.46 -4.59
C PRO A 208 -27.07 11.42 -5.07
N GLN A 209 -28.25 11.84 -5.53
CA GLN A 209 -29.23 10.95 -6.16
C GLN A 209 -28.67 10.37 -7.47
N ASP A 210 -27.90 11.15 -8.22
CA ASP A 210 -27.22 10.69 -9.42
C ASP A 210 -26.00 9.84 -9.05
N GLU A 211 -25.99 8.60 -9.52
CA GLU A 211 -24.86 7.67 -9.37
C GLU A 211 -23.58 8.23 -10.01
N ALA A 212 -23.68 8.94 -11.13
CA ALA A 212 -22.52 9.52 -11.80
C ALA A 212 -21.83 10.58 -10.92
N GLU A 213 -22.61 11.41 -10.23
CA GLU A 213 -22.06 12.39 -9.29
C GLU A 213 -21.40 11.70 -8.09
N THR A 214 -22.02 10.63 -7.58
CA THR A 214 -21.46 9.79 -6.51
C THR A 214 -20.09 9.23 -6.89
N ILE A 215 -19.95 8.71 -8.11
CA ILE A 215 -18.67 8.20 -8.63
C ILE A 215 -17.62 9.31 -8.64
N VAL A 216 -17.95 10.49 -9.18
CA VAL A 216 -17.02 11.62 -9.29
C VAL A 216 -16.52 12.08 -7.91
N ILE A 217 -17.42 12.25 -6.94
CA ILE A 217 -17.01 12.68 -5.60
C ILE A 217 -16.22 11.60 -4.86
N LEU A 218 -16.55 10.32 -5.06
CA LEU A 218 -15.84 9.19 -4.47
C LEU A 218 -14.43 9.07 -5.03
N GLU A 219 -14.26 9.18 -6.35
CA GLU A 219 -12.93 9.15 -6.98
C GLU A 219 -12.04 10.28 -6.48
N ARG A 220 -12.59 11.51 -6.40
CA ARG A 220 -11.87 12.68 -5.89
C ARG A 220 -11.46 12.50 -4.43
N TYR A 221 -12.35 11.95 -3.60
CA TYR A 221 -12.04 11.62 -2.20
C TYR A 221 -10.89 10.61 -2.08
N LEU A 222 -10.97 9.51 -2.83
CA LEU A 222 -9.93 8.47 -2.83
C LEU A 222 -8.59 9.01 -3.32
N GLU A 223 -8.58 9.88 -4.33
CA GLU A 223 -7.36 10.53 -4.82
C GLU A 223 -6.73 11.45 -3.75
N GLN A 224 -7.54 12.22 -3.04
CA GLN A 224 -7.06 13.05 -1.94
C GLN A 224 -6.47 12.21 -0.81
N LEU A 225 -7.13 11.11 -0.42
CA LEU A 225 -6.60 10.20 0.60
C LEU A 225 -5.28 9.55 0.17
N ARG A 226 -5.16 9.10 -1.07
CA ARG A 226 -3.89 8.57 -1.60
C ARG A 226 -2.79 9.62 -1.58
N THR A 227 -3.12 10.87 -1.88
CA THR A 227 -2.16 11.98 -1.82
C THR A 227 -1.72 12.27 -0.39
N LEU A 228 -2.67 12.31 0.56
CA LEU A 228 -2.39 12.50 1.98
C LEU A 228 -1.50 11.37 2.52
N GLN A 229 -1.82 10.12 2.20
CA GLN A 229 -1.05 8.94 2.58
C GLN A 229 0.40 9.01 2.04
N LYS A 230 0.58 9.44 0.78
CA LYS A 230 1.92 9.65 0.19
C LYS A 230 2.70 10.72 0.93
N ARG A 231 2.09 11.87 1.23
CA ARG A 231 2.75 12.97 1.97
C ARG A 231 3.10 12.55 3.39
N LEU A 232 2.21 11.82 4.05
CA LEU A 232 2.42 11.28 5.39
C LEU A 232 3.62 10.31 5.42
N LEU A 233 3.72 9.42 4.44
CA LEU A 233 4.85 8.51 4.30
C LEU A 233 6.16 9.28 4.00
N GLN A 234 6.10 10.31 3.16
CA GLN A 234 7.24 11.18 2.85
C GLN A 234 7.72 11.93 4.10
N HIS A 235 6.79 12.49 4.88
CA HIS A 235 7.10 13.17 6.14
C HIS A 235 7.70 12.20 7.16
N ALA A 236 7.10 11.01 7.34
CA ALA A 236 7.62 9.99 8.24
C ALA A 236 9.03 9.51 7.87
N THR A 237 9.29 9.30 6.58
CA THR A 237 10.60 8.83 6.09
C THR A 237 11.67 9.91 6.15
N THR A 238 11.31 11.18 5.96
CA THR A 238 12.24 12.31 6.05
C THR A 238 12.61 12.62 7.51
N THR A 239 11.61 12.61 8.40
CA THR A 239 11.81 13.00 9.81
C THR A 239 12.42 11.86 10.64
N TRP A 240 12.17 10.59 10.29
CA TRP A 240 12.75 9.44 10.99
C TRP A 240 13.31 8.37 10.03
N PRO A 241 14.45 8.63 9.38
CA PRO A 241 15.05 7.70 8.42
C PRO A 241 15.55 6.39 9.05
N ASP A 242 15.85 6.40 10.35
CA ASP A 242 16.29 5.21 11.12
C ASP A 242 15.09 4.43 11.71
N LYS A 243 13.84 4.93 11.61
CA LYS A 243 12.64 4.25 12.10
C LYS A 243 11.79 3.70 10.94
N LYS A 244 11.10 2.61 11.23
CA LYS A 244 10.21 1.85 10.34
C LYS A 244 8.98 2.71 9.99
N ALA A 245 9.11 3.60 9.02
CA ALA A 245 8.11 4.63 8.71
C ALA A 245 6.75 4.02 8.29
N ALA A 246 6.73 2.95 7.50
CA ALA A 246 5.48 2.35 7.01
C ALA A 246 4.60 1.75 8.14
N PRO A 247 5.13 0.94 9.09
CA PRO A 247 4.36 0.50 10.25
C PRO A 247 3.82 1.65 11.12
N LEU A 248 4.60 2.71 11.31
CA LEU A 248 4.19 3.90 12.07
C LEU A 248 3.07 4.66 11.36
N VAL A 249 3.22 4.87 10.05
CA VAL A 249 2.21 5.50 9.20
C VAL A 249 0.91 4.71 9.24
N ARG A 250 0.96 3.38 9.10
CA ARG A 250 -0.24 2.51 9.21
C ARG A 250 -0.89 2.61 10.58
N THR A 251 -0.08 2.60 11.66
CA THR A 251 -0.59 2.74 13.03
C THR A 251 -1.29 4.07 13.24
N VAL A 252 -0.75 5.15 12.68
CA VAL A 252 -1.33 6.49 12.79
C VAL A 252 -2.56 6.61 11.89
N TRP A 253 -2.53 6.10 10.66
CA TRP A 253 -3.65 6.10 9.71
C TRP A 253 -4.90 5.47 10.32
N ASN A 254 -4.75 4.32 10.97
CA ASN A 254 -5.86 3.57 11.57
C ASN A 254 -6.46 4.25 12.82
N LYS A 255 -5.92 5.39 13.28
CA LYS A 255 -6.53 6.21 14.33
C LYS A 255 -7.57 7.21 13.79
N PHE A 256 -7.62 7.43 12.49
CA PHE A 256 -8.50 8.41 11.87
C PHE A 256 -9.72 7.73 11.23
N PRO A 257 -10.86 8.45 11.11
CA PRO A 257 -12.06 7.93 10.47
C PRO A 257 -11.90 7.97 8.94
N VAL A 258 -11.03 7.11 8.42
CA VAL A 258 -10.73 6.96 6.99
C VAL A 258 -10.75 5.47 6.61
N PRO A 259 -10.95 5.14 5.33
CA PRO A 259 -10.78 3.77 4.84
C PRO A 259 -9.44 3.17 5.23
N ASP A 260 -9.42 1.86 5.45
CA ASP A 260 -8.22 1.16 5.86
C ASP A 260 -7.10 1.33 4.83
N TYR A 261 -5.85 1.35 5.31
CA TYR A 261 -4.66 1.67 4.52
C TYR A 261 -4.56 0.81 3.25
N ASP A 262 -4.95 -0.46 3.34
CA ASP A 262 -4.86 -1.45 2.26
C ASP A 262 -6.08 -1.39 1.31
N GLN A 263 -7.20 -0.78 1.71
CA GLN A 263 -8.42 -0.70 0.89
C GLN A 263 -8.31 0.36 -0.22
N LEU A 264 -7.44 1.36 -0.07
CA LEU A 264 -7.27 2.45 -1.04
C LEU A 264 -6.59 2.04 -2.36
N PHE A 265 -5.96 0.87 -2.39
CA PHE A 265 -5.19 0.33 -3.52
C PHE A 265 -5.84 -0.87 -4.22
N ARG A 266 -6.96 -1.40 -3.72
CA ARG A 266 -7.72 -2.42 -4.45
C ARG A 266 -8.53 -1.74 -5.55
N ARG A 267 -8.10 -1.91 -6.79
CA ARG A 267 -8.92 -1.81 -8.01
C ARG A 267 -8.75 -3.11 -8.77
#